data_AF-A0A836MDK1-F1
#
_entry.id   AF-A0A836MDK1-F1
#
_cell.length_a   1.000
_cell.length_b   1.000
_cell.length_c   1.000
_cell.angle_alpha   90.00
_cell.angle_beta   90.00
_cell.angle_gamma   90.00
#
_symmetry.space_group_name_H-M   'P 1'
#
loop_
_entity.id
_entity.type
_entity.pdbx_description
1 polymer ?
#
loop_
_entity_poly.entity_id
_entity_poly.type
_entity_poly.pdbx_seq_one_letter_code
_entity_poly.pdbx_strand_id
1 'polypeptide(L)' 'MPKSLPQKMANELPKLEQNALIELWEIDLRHISSNSDQTRKGELLRFHNGLNQGQQNIWWQGNEYQAYPIQADG' A
#
# COMPACT_ATOMS: atom_id res chain seq x y z
N MET A 1 11.78 -33.52 23.95
CA MET A 1 11.07 -32.22 24.04
C MET A 1 11.66 -31.27 23.02
N PRO A 2 10.87 -30.52 22.25
CA PRO A 2 11.41 -29.52 21.33
C PRO A 2 12.22 -28.49 22.13
N LYS A 3 13.42 -28.18 21.68
CA LYS A 3 14.26 -27.15 22.31
C LYS A 3 13.60 -25.79 22.09
N SER A 4 13.55 -24.96 23.13
CA SER A 4 13.06 -23.59 23.02
C SER A 4 13.96 -22.79 22.07
N LEU A 5 13.34 -21.86 21.32
CA LEU A 5 14.08 -20.96 20.45
C LEU A 5 15.04 -20.11 21.30
N PRO A 6 16.35 -20.07 21.01
CA PRO A 6 17.28 -19.25 21.78
C PRO A 6 16.88 -17.78 21.74
N GLN A 7 16.90 -17.09 22.89
CA GLN A 7 16.49 -15.69 23.01
C GLN A 7 17.19 -14.78 21.98
N LYS A 8 18.49 -15.00 21.75
CA LYS A 8 19.26 -14.26 20.74
C LYS A 8 18.67 -14.45 19.34
N MET A 9 18.30 -15.67 18.97
CA MET A 9 17.71 -15.95 17.67
C MET A 9 16.34 -15.28 17.53
N ALA A 10 15.51 -15.32 18.58
CA ALA A 10 14.22 -14.64 18.59
C ALA A 10 14.36 -13.11 18.39
N ASN A 11 15.39 -12.51 18.99
CA ASN A 11 15.66 -11.07 18.88
C ASN A 11 16.20 -10.65 17.49
N GLU A 12 16.79 -11.57 16.72
CA GLU A 12 17.27 -11.29 15.36
C GLU A 12 16.19 -11.50 14.29
N LEU A 13 15.07 -12.18 14.59
CA LEU A 13 13.98 -12.39 13.63
C LEU A 13 13.40 -11.08 13.05
N PRO A 14 13.11 -10.02 13.85
CA PRO A 14 12.61 -8.75 13.31
C PRO A 14 13.59 -8.03 12.38
N LYS A 15 14.88 -8.37 12.43
CA LYS A 15 15.90 -7.81 11.53
C LYS A 15 16.01 -8.59 10.22
N LEU A 16 15.58 -9.86 10.23
CA LEU A 16 15.50 -10.72 9.05
C LEU A 16 14.19 -10.52 8.29
N GLU A 17 13.14 -10.09 8.99
CA GLU A 17 11.93 -9.56 8.38
C GLU A 17 12.34 -8.40 7.46
N GLN A 18 12.39 -8.68 6.16
CA GLN A 18 12.51 -7.65 5.15
C GLN A 18 11.32 -6.73 5.37
N ASN A 19 11.55 -5.53 5.91
CA ASN A 19 10.51 -4.52 6.06
C ASN A 19 9.82 -4.40 4.71
N ALA A 20 8.64 -5.01 4.57
CA ALA A 20 7.87 -4.92 3.35
C ALA A 20 7.47 -3.45 3.26
N LEU A 21 8.22 -2.69 2.46
CA LEU A 21 8.02 -1.27 2.32
C LEU A 21 6.72 -1.09 1.55
N ILE A 22 5.64 -0.84 2.29
CA ILE A 22 4.37 -0.45 1.70
C ILE A 22 4.47 1.03 1.38
N GLU A 23 4.43 1.33 0.09
CA GLU A 23 4.33 2.68 -0.44
C GLU A 23 2.86 3.06 -0.55
N LEU A 24 2.53 4.26 -0.09
CA LEU A 24 1.21 4.86 -0.19
C LEU A 24 1.33 6.10 -1.08
N TRP A 25 0.44 6.22 -2.06
CA TRP A 25 0.40 7.36 -2.98
C TRP A 25 -0.94 8.04 -2.96
N GLU A 26 -0.91 9.37 -3.11
CA GLU A 26 -2.10 10.19 -3.35
C GLU A 26 -1.90 10.97 -4.66
N ILE A 27 -2.88 10.90 -5.56
CA ILE A 27 -2.89 11.65 -6.82
C ILE A 27 -4.08 12.61 -6.75
N ASP A 28 -3.79 13.90 -6.53
CA ASP A 28 -4.82 14.93 -6.45
C ASP A 28 -5.13 15.52 -7.82
N LEU A 29 -6.22 15.08 -8.45
CA LEU A 29 -6.68 15.59 -9.74
C LEU A 29 -7.81 16.63 -9.61
N ARG A 30 -8.19 17.03 -8.39
CA ARG A 30 -9.33 17.93 -8.15
C ARG A 30 -9.12 19.35 -8.70
N HIS A 31 -7.89 19.68 -9.03
CA HIS A 31 -7.51 20.94 -9.67
C HIS A 31 -7.71 20.92 -11.20
N ILE A 32 -7.97 19.76 -11.79
CA ILE A 32 -8.18 19.58 -13.23
C ILE A 32 -9.67 19.55 -13.51
N SER A 33 -10.12 20.40 -14.44
CA SER A 33 -11.50 20.42 -14.94
C SER A 33 -11.59 19.88 -16.36
N SER A 34 -12.74 19.29 -16.72
CA SER A 34 -12.98 18.89 -18.10
C SER A 34 -12.98 20.09 -19.04
N ASN A 35 -12.40 19.90 -20.23
CA ASN A 35 -12.42 20.91 -21.30
C ASN A 35 -13.83 21.11 -21.88
N SER A 36 -14.69 20.09 -21.82
CA SER A 36 -16.06 20.16 -22.33
C SER A 36 -17.09 20.62 -21.29
N ASP A 37 -16.77 20.49 -20.00
CA ASP A 37 -17.65 20.85 -18.89
C ASP A 37 -16.81 21.26 -17.66
N GLN A 38 -16.69 22.56 -17.43
CA GLN A 38 -15.89 23.11 -16.33
C GLN A 38 -16.43 22.73 -14.94
N THR A 39 -17.68 22.27 -14.83
CA THR A 39 -18.25 21.81 -13.56
C THR A 39 -17.77 20.40 -13.18
N ARG A 40 -17.32 19.60 -14.15
CA ARG A 40 -16.71 18.30 -13.90
C ARG A 40 -15.24 18.45 -13.58
N LYS A 41 -14.85 18.04 -12.37
CA LYS A 41 -13.47 18.03 -11.87
C LYS A 41 -12.96 16.61 -11.69
N GLY A 42 -11.64 16.45 -11.67
CA GLY A 42 -11.00 15.21 -11.26
C GLY A 42 -11.19 14.91 -9.77
N GLU A 43 -10.71 13.75 -9.34
CA GLU A 43 -10.87 13.22 -7.99
C GLU A 43 -9.53 13.04 -7.27
N LEU A 44 -9.56 12.77 -5.97
CA LEU A 44 -8.38 12.37 -5.20
C LEU A 44 -8.30 10.85 -5.20
N LEU A 45 -7.27 10.30 -5.85
CA LEU A 45 -7.04 8.86 -5.94
C LEU A 45 -5.98 8.44 -4.93
N ARG A 46 -6.15 7.26 -4.31
CA ARG A 46 -5.25 6.72 -3.29
C ARG A 46 -4.87 5.28 -3.57
N PHE A 47 -3.58 5.00 -3.59
CA PHE A 47 -3.04 3.69 -3.99
C PHE A 47 -1.97 3.16 -3.05
N HIS A 48 -1.79 1.84 -3.03
CA HIS A 48 -0.65 1.21 -2.37
C HIS A 48 -0.02 0.08 -3.20
N ASN A 49 1.26 -0.21 -2.96
CA ASN A 49 1.99 -1.34 -3.56
C ASN A 49 1.99 -2.60 -2.69
N GLY A 50 1.25 -2.62 -1.58
CA GLY A 50 1.21 -3.76 -0.67
C GLY A 50 0.87 -5.07 -1.40
N LEU A 51 1.88 -5.91 -1.61
CA LEU A 51 1.78 -7.24 -2.26
C LEU A 51 1.22 -8.32 -1.34
N ASN A 52 0.58 -7.93 -0.22
CA ASN A 52 0.10 -8.87 0.77
C ASN A 52 -0.89 -9.85 0.12
N GLN A 53 -0.78 -11.13 0.51
CA GLN A 53 -1.52 -12.26 -0.05
C GLN A 53 -3.06 -12.10 -0.05
N GLY A 54 -3.59 -11.10 0.66
CA GLY A 54 -5.01 -10.83 0.80
C GLY A 54 -5.65 -9.99 -0.30
N GLN A 55 -4.89 -9.30 -1.17
CA GLN A 55 -5.45 -8.33 -2.15
C GLN A 55 -6.42 -7.29 -1.53
N GLN A 56 -6.29 -7.01 -0.23
CA GLN A 56 -7.20 -6.10 0.47
C GLN A 56 -6.69 -4.67 0.42
N ASN A 57 -7.62 -3.73 0.39
CA ASN A 57 -7.33 -2.31 0.54
C ASN A 57 -6.76 -2.01 1.92
N ILE A 58 -5.89 -1.00 2.00
CA ILE A 58 -5.26 -0.57 3.24
C ILE A 58 -6.01 0.65 3.79
N TRP A 59 -6.31 0.63 5.09
CA TRP A 59 -6.84 1.79 5.80
C TRP A 59 -5.74 2.49 6.58
N TRP A 60 -5.46 3.75 6.25
CA TRP A 60 -4.42 4.54 6.89
C TRP A 60 -4.89 5.97 7.15
N GLN A 61 -4.75 6.42 8.40
CA GLN A 61 -5.21 7.74 8.86
C GLN A 61 -6.66 8.05 8.46
N GLY A 62 -7.54 7.03 8.52
CA GLY A 62 -8.95 7.16 8.16
C GLY A 62 -9.25 7.19 6.66
N ASN A 63 -8.24 7.03 5.80
CA ASN A 63 -8.42 6.95 4.35
C ASN A 63 -8.19 5.53 3.85
N GLU A 64 -9.01 5.11 2.90
CA GLU A 64 -8.82 3.87 2.15
C GLU A 64 -7.83 4.10 1.00
N TYR A 65 -6.85 3.21 0.89
CA TYR A 65 -5.89 3.12 -0.20
C TYR A 65 -6.18 1.83 -0.95
N GLN A 66 -6.37 1.94 -2.26
CA GLN A 66 -6.66 0.77 -3.11
C GLN A 66 -5.37 0.11 -3.57
N ALA A 67 -5.39 -1.21 -3.71
CA ALA A 67 -4.25 -1.91 -4.32
C ALA A 67 -4.02 -1.37 -5.73
N TYR A 68 -2.79 -0.94 -6.02
CA TYR A 68 -2.46 -0.46 -7.35
C TYR A 68 -2.51 -1.64 -8.34
N PRO A 69 -3.29 -1.56 -9.43
CA PRO A 69 -3.37 -2.65 -10.40
C PRO A 69 -2.11 -2.68 -11.26
N ILE A 70 -1.00 -3.19 -10.70
CA ILE A 70 0.20 -3.48 -11.49
C ILE A 70 -0.04 -4.81 -12.18
N GLN A 71 -0.43 -4.75 -13.45
CA GLN A 71 -0.29 -5.88 -14.35
C GLN A 71 1.06 -5.75 -15.05
N ALA A 72 2.08 -6.43 -14.50
CA ALA A 72 3.37 -6.57 -15.17
C ALA A 72 3.30 -7.84 -16.03
N ASP A 73 3.22 -7.67 -17.35
CA ASP A 73 3.51 -8.77 -18.28
C ASP A 73 5.04 -8.91 -18.36
N GLY A 74 5.54 -10.09 -18.02
CA GLY A 74 6.97 -10.46 -18.10
C GLY A 74 7.34 -11.10 -19.43
#